data_AF-A0A6F9BKP0-F1
#
_entry.id   AF-A0A6F9BKP0-F1
#
_cell.length_a   1.000
_cell.length_b   1.000
_cell.length_c   1.000
_cell.angle_alpha   90.00
_cell.angle_beta   90.00
_cell.angle_gamma   90.00
#
_symmetry.space_group_name_H-M   'P 1'
#
loop_
_entity.id
_entity.type
_entity.pdbx_description
1 polymer ?
#
loop_
_entity_poly.entity_id
_entity_poly.type
_entity_poly.pdbx_seq_one_letter_code
_entity_poly.pdbx_strand_id
1 'polypeptide(L)'
;MIDEAEPLGYPVVVKNARGHRGKAVFLARDKHHLADLSHLIRHDAPYLFQEYVKESHGRDVRVVLVGGRVIGSMLRCSTDGRMQSNCSLGGVGMMCPLSEQGKQLAVQVSNILGMDVCGIDLLQLNDGSFVVCEANANVGFIAFDQACGMDVAGIVADYALSLLPSRLTRKMSLLSVVSSASETSSEPEVCPAPSSVLPEAVCNMSVGSTSSESDPELADTTPQPTIR
;
A
#
# COMPACT_ATOMS: atom_id res chain seq x y z
N MET A 1 -7.13 31.30 -2.09
CA MET A 1 -7.14 30.07 -1.26
C MET A 1 -8.13 30.12 -0.11
N ILE A 2 -8.17 31.22 0.67
CA ILE A 2 -9.00 31.31 1.87
C ILE A 2 -10.49 31.32 1.51
N ASP A 3 -10.87 32.19 0.58
CA ASP A 3 -12.26 32.38 0.16
C ASP A 3 -12.83 31.10 -0.49
N GLU A 4 -11.99 30.32 -1.15
CA GLU A 4 -12.33 29.05 -1.80
C GLU A 4 -12.49 27.90 -0.78
N ALA A 5 -11.82 27.99 0.37
CA ALA A 5 -11.93 27.00 1.44
C ALA A 5 -13.10 27.29 2.39
N GLU A 6 -13.52 28.56 2.50
CA GLU A 6 -14.56 29.00 3.44
C GLU A 6 -15.89 28.20 3.33
N PRO A 7 -16.41 27.85 2.13
CA PRO A 7 -17.63 27.05 2.02
C PRO A 7 -17.52 25.62 2.56
N LEU A 8 -16.30 25.06 2.65
CA LEU A 8 -16.05 23.71 3.17
C LEU A 8 -15.90 23.69 4.69
N GLY A 9 -15.66 24.85 5.31
CA GLY A 9 -15.33 24.96 6.72
C GLY A 9 -13.92 24.43 7.06
N TYR A 10 -13.62 24.40 8.36
CA TYR A 10 -12.36 23.92 8.89
C TYR A 10 -12.57 22.76 9.87
N PRO A 11 -11.64 21.80 9.96
CA PRO A 11 -10.39 21.71 9.18
C PRO A 11 -10.61 21.35 7.70
N VAL A 12 -9.71 21.79 6.83
CA VAL A 12 -9.79 21.58 5.36
C VAL A 12 -8.52 20.93 4.83
N VAL A 13 -8.69 20.00 3.89
CA VAL A 13 -7.58 19.36 3.19
C VAL A 13 -7.19 20.17 1.97
N VAL A 14 -5.90 20.49 1.85
CA VAL A 14 -5.32 21.25 0.74
C VAL A 14 -4.43 20.33 -0.07
N LYS A 15 -4.81 20.05 -1.33
CA LYS A 15 -4.08 19.14 -2.22
C LYS A 15 -3.53 19.91 -3.42
N ASN A 16 -2.24 19.80 -3.68
CA ASN A 16 -1.68 20.28 -4.95
C ASN A 16 -2.11 19.32 -6.08
N ALA A 17 -2.77 19.84 -7.12
CA ALA A 17 -3.31 19.00 -8.19
C ALA A 17 -2.23 18.41 -9.12
N ARG A 18 -0.97 18.88 -9.02
CA ARG A 18 0.18 18.35 -9.77
C ARG A 18 1.10 17.47 -8.91
N GLY A 19 0.74 17.23 -7.64
CA GLY A 19 1.54 16.40 -6.72
C GLY A 19 1.43 14.90 -6.99
N HIS A 20 2.40 14.12 -6.52
CA HIS A 20 2.36 12.66 -6.51
C HIS A 20 2.76 12.13 -5.12
N ARG A 21 2.26 10.95 -4.72
CA ARG A 21 2.67 10.22 -3.50
C ARG A 21 2.43 10.96 -2.17
N GLY A 22 1.39 11.79 -2.09
CA GLY A 22 1.00 12.47 -0.85
C GLY A 22 1.92 13.60 -0.38
N LYS A 23 3.01 13.92 -1.11
CA LYS A 23 4.01 14.94 -0.73
C LYS A 23 3.53 16.39 -0.78
N ALA A 24 2.29 16.63 -1.19
CA ALA A 24 1.70 17.96 -1.28
C ALA A 24 0.21 17.95 -0.88
N VAL A 25 -0.10 17.19 0.17
CA VAL A 25 -1.40 17.15 0.81
C VAL A 25 -1.24 17.66 2.24
N PHE A 26 -1.97 18.70 2.60
CA PHE A 26 -1.88 19.36 3.90
C PHE A 26 -3.25 19.40 4.56
N LEU A 27 -3.26 19.49 5.90
CA LEU A 27 -4.46 19.70 6.69
C LEU A 27 -4.37 21.08 7.35
N ALA A 28 -5.16 22.03 6.87
CA ALA A 28 -5.29 23.33 7.51
C ALA A 28 -6.35 23.24 8.61
N ARG A 29 -5.95 23.45 9.86
CA ARG A 29 -6.82 23.26 11.03
C ARG A 29 -7.83 24.39 11.22
N ASP A 30 -7.46 25.58 10.75
CA ASP A 30 -8.23 26.80 10.82
C ASP A 30 -7.77 27.77 9.71
N LYS A 31 -8.41 28.94 9.66
CA LYS A 31 -8.12 30.00 8.69
C LYS A 31 -6.69 30.55 8.81
N HIS A 32 -6.14 30.65 10.01
CA HIS A 32 -4.78 31.15 10.23
C HIS A 32 -3.75 30.14 9.72
N HIS A 33 -3.91 28.85 10.04
CA HIS A 33 -3.09 27.78 9.49
C HIS A 33 -3.14 27.73 7.96
N LEU A 34 -4.31 27.99 7.34
CA LEU A 34 -4.40 28.07 5.88
C LEU A 34 -3.65 29.28 5.31
N ALA A 35 -3.74 30.43 5.98
CA ALA A 35 -3.01 31.64 5.59
C ALA A 35 -1.49 31.40 5.66
N ASP A 36 -1.00 30.82 6.76
CA ASP A 36 0.41 30.47 6.93
C ASP A 36 0.88 29.47 5.86
N LEU A 37 0.08 28.42 5.62
CA LEU A 37 0.35 27.44 4.57
C LEU A 37 0.43 28.09 3.19
N SER A 38 -0.44 29.08 2.91
CA SER A 38 -0.46 29.77 1.62
C SER A 38 0.85 30.51 1.33
N HIS A 39 1.58 30.95 2.35
CA HIS A 39 2.90 31.57 2.19
C HIS A 39 4.04 30.58 1.96
N LEU A 40 3.85 29.31 2.33
CA LEU A 40 4.87 28.26 2.25
C LEU A 40 4.77 27.41 0.98
N ILE A 41 3.58 27.31 0.39
CA ILE A 41 3.33 26.45 -0.76
C ILE A 41 3.52 27.19 -2.09
N ARG A 42 3.83 26.43 -3.15
CA ARG A 42 4.08 27.02 -4.47
C ARG A 42 2.79 27.57 -5.07
N HIS A 43 2.86 28.72 -5.75
CA HIS A 43 1.70 29.33 -6.41
C HIS A 43 1.58 29.00 -7.91
N ASP A 44 2.52 28.25 -8.47
CA ASP A 44 2.55 27.91 -9.90
C ASP A 44 1.73 26.66 -10.26
N ALA A 45 1.03 26.08 -9.28
CA ALA A 45 0.19 24.90 -9.44
C ALA A 45 -1.23 25.15 -8.91
N PRO A 46 -2.25 24.57 -9.56
CA PRO A 46 -3.61 24.60 -9.01
C PRO A 46 -3.72 23.73 -7.76
N TYR A 47 -4.60 24.15 -6.85
CA TYR A 47 -4.90 23.43 -5.61
C TYR A 47 -6.38 23.03 -5.56
N LEU A 48 -6.62 21.85 -4.99
CA LEU A 48 -7.94 21.36 -4.65
C LEU A 48 -8.13 21.49 -3.14
N PHE A 49 -9.28 22.03 -2.75
CA PHE A 49 -9.75 22.03 -1.37
C PHE A 49 -10.78 20.92 -1.20
N GLN A 50 -10.68 20.18 -0.11
CA GLN A 50 -11.57 19.07 0.19
C GLN A 50 -11.97 19.11 1.65
N GLU A 51 -13.26 18.84 1.92
CA GLU A 51 -13.75 18.60 3.27
C GLU A 51 -12.93 17.49 3.94
N TYR A 52 -12.59 17.71 5.21
CA TYR A 52 -11.83 16.76 6.00
C TYR A 52 -12.74 15.67 6.59
N VAL A 53 -12.53 14.44 6.13
CA VAL A 53 -13.21 13.25 6.66
C VAL A 53 -12.49 12.77 7.93
N LYS A 54 -12.87 13.33 9.07
CA LYS A 54 -12.23 13.09 10.38
C LYS A 54 -12.25 11.62 10.80
N GLU A 55 -13.29 10.89 10.41
CA GLU A 55 -13.52 9.48 10.69
C GLU A 55 -12.44 8.60 10.06
N SER A 56 -11.95 9.03 8.89
CA SER A 56 -10.91 8.35 8.13
C SER A 56 -9.53 8.96 8.40
N HIS A 57 -9.33 9.69 9.50
CA HIS A 57 -8.02 10.25 9.82
C HIS A 57 -6.95 9.16 9.86
N GLY A 58 -5.88 9.37 9.10
CA GLY A 58 -4.74 8.45 9.05
C GLY A 58 -5.08 7.08 8.46
N ARG A 59 -6.25 6.93 7.81
CA ARG A 59 -6.73 5.64 7.29
C ARG A 59 -7.41 5.83 5.94
N ASP A 60 -7.15 4.91 5.02
CA ASP A 60 -7.92 4.81 3.78
C ASP A 60 -7.94 3.37 3.27
N VAL A 61 -8.91 3.05 2.42
CA VAL A 61 -9.01 1.74 1.78
C VAL A 61 -8.64 1.87 0.30
N ARG A 62 -7.51 1.26 -0.08
CA ARG A 62 -7.10 1.08 -1.47
C ARG A 62 -7.84 -0.12 -2.03
N VAL A 63 -8.66 0.11 -3.05
CA VAL A 63 -9.33 -0.95 -3.83
C VAL A 63 -8.61 -1.06 -5.17
N VAL A 64 -8.19 -2.26 -5.57
CA VAL A 64 -7.56 -2.47 -6.88
C VAL A 64 -8.57 -3.17 -7.80
N LEU A 65 -8.71 -2.64 -9.01
CA LEU A 65 -9.59 -3.17 -10.04
C LEU A 65 -8.81 -3.54 -11.29
N VAL A 66 -9.21 -4.64 -11.91
CA VAL A 66 -8.74 -5.12 -13.22
C VAL A 66 -9.94 -5.58 -14.03
N GLY A 67 -10.09 -5.08 -15.25
CA GLY A 67 -11.18 -5.44 -16.17
C GLY A 67 -12.57 -5.20 -15.61
N GLY A 68 -12.76 -4.12 -14.85
CA GLY A 68 -14.04 -3.79 -14.21
C GLY A 68 -14.40 -4.66 -13.00
N ARG A 69 -13.46 -5.44 -12.46
CA ARG A 69 -13.65 -6.27 -11.27
C ARG A 69 -12.73 -5.86 -10.14
N VAL A 70 -13.25 -5.80 -8.92
CA VAL A 70 -12.42 -5.66 -7.70
C VAL A 70 -11.66 -6.96 -7.49
N ILE A 71 -10.33 -6.87 -7.52
CA ILE A 71 -9.46 -8.03 -7.27
C ILE A 71 -9.09 -8.13 -5.79
N GLY A 72 -9.11 -7.00 -5.07
CA GLY A 72 -8.91 -6.98 -3.62
C GLY A 72 -8.95 -5.58 -3.05
N SER A 73 -8.77 -5.50 -1.72
CA SER A 73 -8.72 -4.26 -0.97
C SER A 73 -7.71 -4.32 0.18
N MET A 74 -7.06 -3.19 0.41
CA MET A 74 -6.05 -3.00 1.44
C MET A 74 -6.37 -1.76 2.26
N LEU A 75 -6.52 -1.94 3.58
CA LEU A 75 -6.56 -0.84 4.53
C LEU A 75 -5.14 -0.33 4.72
N ARG A 76 -4.91 0.97 4.51
CA ARG A 76 -3.65 1.62 4.84
C ARG A 76 -3.84 2.48 6.07
N CYS A 77 -2.88 2.40 6.99
CA CYS A 77 -2.87 3.15 8.23
C CYS A 77 -1.56 3.95 8.37
N SER A 78 -1.69 5.21 8.77
CA SER A 78 -0.56 6.02 9.22
C SER A 78 0.02 5.47 10.52
N THR A 79 1.34 5.61 10.70
CA THR A 79 2.09 5.13 11.86
C THR A 79 2.56 6.25 12.79
N ASP A 80 2.39 7.50 12.37
CA ASP A 80 2.95 8.68 13.05
C ASP A 80 1.89 9.74 13.40
N GLY A 81 0.61 9.36 13.33
CA GLY A 81 -0.51 10.25 13.64
C GLY A 81 -0.80 11.31 12.59
N ARG A 82 -0.14 11.27 11.41
CA ARG A 82 -0.51 12.12 10.28
C ARG A 82 -1.75 11.59 9.56
N MET A 83 -2.45 12.50 8.89
CA MET A 83 -3.63 12.18 8.08
C MET A 83 -3.30 11.25 6.90
N GLN A 84 -2.11 11.37 6.32
CA GLN A 84 -1.71 10.61 5.14
C GLN A 84 -1.35 9.16 5.55
N SER A 85 -2.08 8.20 5.00
CA SER A 85 -1.91 6.75 5.24
C SER A 85 -1.04 6.05 4.19
N ASN A 86 -0.53 6.77 3.17
CA ASN A 86 0.20 6.16 2.06
C ASN A 86 1.43 5.36 2.55
N CYS A 87 1.58 4.12 2.08
CA CYS A 87 2.73 3.28 2.43
C CYS A 87 4.09 3.91 2.03
N SER A 88 4.11 4.74 0.99
CA SER A 88 5.32 5.48 0.58
C SER A 88 5.78 6.54 1.59
N LEU A 89 4.94 6.87 2.58
CA LEU A 89 5.24 7.82 3.65
C LEU A 89 5.47 7.13 5.01
N GLY A 90 5.59 5.80 5.03
CA GLY A 90 5.77 5.00 6.26
C GLY A 90 4.48 4.41 6.83
N GLY A 91 3.35 4.56 6.12
CA GLY A 91 2.11 3.87 6.47
C GLY A 91 2.21 2.35 6.27
N VAL A 92 1.39 1.60 6.99
CA VAL A 92 1.32 0.13 6.90
C VAL A 92 0.04 -0.27 6.18
N GLY A 93 0.16 -1.23 5.25
CA GLY A 93 -0.96 -1.81 4.51
C GLY A 93 -1.31 -3.20 5.03
N MET A 94 -2.59 -3.49 5.21
CA MET A 94 -3.10 -4.83 5.54
C MET A 94 -4.30 -5.15 4.66
N MET A 95 -4.41 -6.39 4.19
CA MET A 95 -5.62 -6.84 3.51
C MET A 95 -6.84 -6.60 4.38
N CYS A 96 -7.90 -6.06 3.79
CA CYS A 96 -9.17 -5.86 4.50
C CYS A 96 -10.34 -6.34 3.63
N PRO A 97 -11.40 -6.91 4.24
CA PRO A 97 -12.66 -7.11 3.53
C PRO A 97 -13.28 -5.75 3.19
N LEU A 98 -13.91 -5.66 2.02
CA LEU A 98 -14.67 -4.49 1.59
C LEU A 98 -16.15 -4.85 1.51
N SER A 99 -17.01 -3.96 2.02
CA SER A 99 -18.46 -4.12 1.93
C SER A 99 -18.92 -4.11 0.46
N GLU A 100 -20.08 -4.67 0.20
CA GLU A 100 -20.59 -4.74 -1.17
C GLU A 100 -20.92 -3.34 -1.72
N GLN A 101 -21.34 -2.41 -0.85
CA GLN A 101 -21.45 -0.99 -1.18
C GLN A 101 -20.11 -0.39 -1.62
N GLY A 102 -19.01 -0.67 -0.90
CA GLY A 102 -17.69 -0.16 -1.24
C GLY A 102 -17.17 -0.71 -2.57
N LYS A 103 -17.38 -2.01 -2.83
CA LYS A 103 -17.02 -2.63 -4.12
C LYS A 103 -17.80 -2.03 -5.28
N GLN A 104 -19.12 -1.88 -5.12
CA GLN A 104 -19.99 -1.27 -6.14
C GLN A 104 -19.56 0.16 -6.45
N LEU A 105 -19.27 0.96 -5.42
CA LEU A 105 -18.76 2.32 -5.58
C LEU A 105 -17.45 2.34 -6.40
N ALA A 106 -16.50 1.47 -6.07
CA ALA A 106 -15.23 1.41 -6.77
C ALA A 106 -15.38 0.99 -8.25
N VAL A 107 -16.25 0.01 -8.53
CA VAL A 107 -16.59 -0.42 -9.91
C VAL A 107 -17.27 0.71 -10.68
N GLN A 108 -18.22 1.42 -10.07
CA GLN A 108 -18.89 2.57 -10.68
C GLN A 108 -17.89 3.65 -11.09
N VAL A 109 -16.97 4.02 -10.19
CA VAL A 109 -15.91 5.00 -10.48
C VAL A 109 -15.03 4.54 -11.64
N SER A 110 -14.58 3.29 -11.61
CA SER A 110 -13.76 2.69 -12.69
C SER A 110 -14.46 2.77 -14.05
N ASN A 111 -15.76 2.45 -14.09
CA ASN A 111 -16.56 2.47 -15.30
C ASN A 111 -16.81 3.89 -15.82
N ILE A 112 -17.14 4.84 -14.94
CA ILE A 112 -17.36 6.25 -15.31
C ILE A 112 -16.08 6.86 -15.90
N LEU A 113 -14.93 6.52 -15.34
CA LEU A 113 -13.62 7.03 -15.79
C LEU A 113 -13.01 6.21 -16.93
N GLY A 114 -13.62 5.08 -17.32
CA GLY A 114 -13.12 4.20 -18.39
C GLY A 114 -11.75 3.60 -18.09
N MET A 115 -11.48 3.22 -16.84
CA MET A 115 -10.21 2.62 -16.45
C MET A 115 -10.30 1.10 -16.36
N ASP A 116 -9.43 0.40 -17.08
CA ASP A 116 -9.37 -1.06 -17.05
C ASP A 116 -8.53 -1.59 -15.88
N VAL A 117 -7.46 -0.89 -15.53
CA VAL A 117 -6.59 -1.20 -14.37
C VAL A 117 -6.46 0.06 -13.54
N CYS A 118 -6.93 0.02 -12.28
CA CYS A 118 -6.88 1.19 -11.43
C CYS A 118 -6.86 0.87 -9.93
N GLY A 119 -6.49 1.88 -9.15
CA GLY A 119 -6.63 1.91 -7.71
C GLY A 119 -7.60 3.01 -7.31
N ILE A 120 -8.62 2.67 -6.53
CA ILE A 120 -9.57 3.62 -5.98
C ILE A 120 -9.32 3.75 -4.48
N ASP A 121 -9.03 4.96 -4.02
CA ASP A 121 -8.85 5.28 -2.59
C ASP A 121 -10.17 5.73 -2.01
N LEU A 122 -10.66 4.98 -1.03
CA LEU A 122 -11.90 5.24 -0.32
C LEU A 122 -11.62 5.71 1.11
N LEU A 123 -12.39 6.70 1.57
CA LEU A 123 -12.43 7.12 2.96
C LEU A 123 -13.70 6.59 3.61
N GLN A 124 -13.58 6.05 4.82
CA GLN A 124 -14.71 5.44 5.54
C GLN A 124 -15.37 6.46 6.45
N LEU A 125 -16.71 6.49 6.44
CA LEU A 125 -17.54 7.31 7.32
C LEU A 125 -18.01 6.53 8.56
N ASN A 126 -18.54 7.23 9.57
CA ASN A 126 -18.99 6.61 10.84
C ASN A 126 -20.13 5.59 10.66
N ASP A 127 -20.97 5.78 9.64
CA ASP A 127 -22.08 4.88 9.31
C ASP A 127 -21.62 3.63 8.54
N GLY A 128 -20.31 3.50 8.30
CA GLY A 128 -19.71 2.40 7.54
C GLY A 128 -19.75 2.57 6.02
N SER A 129 -20.34 3.67 5.53
CA SER A 129 -20.33 4.01 4.10
C SER A 129 -18.96 4.58 3.69
N PHE A 130 -18.79 4.78 2.37
CA PHE A 130 -17.54 5.22 1.77
C PHE A 130 -17.74 6.44 0.88
N VAL A 131 -16.73 7.31 0.86
CA VAL A 131 -16.59 8.38 -0.12
C VAL A 131 -15.30 8.19 -0.91
N VAL A 132 -15.32 8.58 -2.18
CA VAL A 132 -14.17 8.47 -3.08
C VAL A 132 -13.20 9.62 -2.82
N CYS A 133 -11.92 9.31 -2.62
CA CYS A 133 -10.87 10.29 -2.36
C CYS A 133 -9.93 10.49 -3.55
N GLU A 134 -9.55 9.39 -4.20
CA GLU A 134 -8.68 9.41 -5.37
C GLU A 134 -9.01 8.24 -6.28
N ALA A 135 -8.87 8.44 -7.59
CA ALA A 135 -8.88 7.40 -8.59
C ALA A 135 -7.54 7.44 -9.35
N ASN A 136 -6.83 6.32 -9.35
CA ASN A 136 -5.46 6.24 -9.83
C ASN A 136 -5.34 5.21 -10.96
N ALA A 137 -5.15 5.71 -12.19
CA ALA A 137 -5.02 4.88 -13.39
C ALA A 137 -3.64 4.19 -13.51
N ASN A 138 -2.63 4.62 -12.74
CA ASN A 138 -1.30 4.00 -12.71
C ASN A 138 -1.03 3.46 -11.31
N VAL A 139 -1.87 2.49 -10.91
CA VAL A 139 -1.85 1.93 -9.57
C VAL A 139 -0.54 1.17 -9.32
N GLY A 140 0.21 1.60 -8.32
CA GLY A 140 1.32 0.80 -7.79
C GLY A 140 0.78 -0.32 -6.89
N PHE A 141 1.16 -1.57 -7.19
CA PHE A 141 0.64 -2.75 -6.48
C PHE A 141 1.70 -3.54 -5.69
N ILE A 142 2.98 -3.15 -5.66
CA ILE A 142 4.00 -3.90 -4.88
C ILE A 142 3.62 -4.08 -3.40
N ALA A 143 3.24 -3.00 -2.72
CA ALA A 143 2.80 -3.08 -1.33
C ALA A 143 1.45 -3.81 -1.18
N PHE A 144 0.62 -3.76 -2.22
CA PHE A 144 -0.68 -4.41 -2.25
C PHE A 144 -0.53 -5.92 -2.40
N ASP A 145 0.31 -6.39 -3.33
CA ASP A 145 0.70 -7.78 -3.54
C ASP A 145 1.19 -8.41 -2.24
N GLN A 146 2.07 -7.70 -1.53
CA GLN A 146 2.60 -8.14 -0.23
C GLN A 146 1.51 -8.22 0.84
N ALA A 147 0.65 -7.20 0.95
CA ALA A 147 -0.39 -7.15 1.96
C ALA A 147 -1.52 -8.16 1.72
N CYS A 148 -1.82 -8.48 0.45
CA CYS A 148 -2.92 -9.34 0.03
C CYS A 148 -2.48 -10.75 -0.40
N GLY A 149 -1.17 -11.01 -0.55
CA GLY A 149 -0.65 -12.28 -1.06
C GLY A 149 -1.08 -12.57 -2.50
N MET A 150 -1.11 -11.54 -3.34
CA MET A 150 -1.64 -11.62 -4.71
C MET A 150 -0.56 -11.40 -5.76
N ASP A 151 -0.72 -12.03 -6.93
CA ASP A 151 0.04 -11.72 -8.14
C ASP A 151 -0.79 -10.78 -9.03
N VAL A 152 -0.80 -9.49 -8.70
CA VAL A 152 -1.57 -8.50 -9.47
C VAL A 152 -1.01 -8.34 -10.89
N ALA A 153 0.31 -8.47 -11.07
CA ALA A 153 0.93 -8.42 -12.38
C ALA A 153 0.43 -9.54 -13.30
N GLY A 154 0.36 -10.78 -12.79
CA GLY A 154 -0.21 -11.93 -13.49
C GLY A 154 -1.67 -11.70 -13.86
N ILE A 155 -2.49 -11.20 -12.92
CA ILE A 155 -3.91 -10.90 -13.18
C ILE A 155 -4.07 -9.84 -14.30
N VAL A 156 -3.24 -8.80 -14.30
CA VAL A 156 -3.25 -7.77 -15.35
C VAL A 156 -2.81 -8.36 -16.70
N ALA A 157 -1.79 -9.23 -16.71
CA ALA A 157 -1.33 -9.89 -17.92
C ALA A 157 -2.41 -10.82 -18.51
N ASP A 158 -3.07 -11.62 -17.67
CA ASP A 158 -4.16 -12.51 -18.06
C ASP A 158 -5.34 -11.69 -18.64
N TYR A 159 -5.67 -10.58 -17.99
CA TYR A 159 -6.68 -9.66 -18.52
C TYR A 159 -6.29 -9.10 -19.88
N ALA A 160 -5.05 -8.59 -20.04
CA ALA A 160 -4.58 -8.07 -21.31
C ALA A 160 -4.58 -9.14 -22.43
N LEU A 161 -4.19 -10.37 -22.11
CA LEU A 161 -4.27 -11.51 -23.04
C LEU A 161 -5.70 -11.84 -23.44
N SER A 162 -6.66 -11.70 -22.51
CA SER A 162 -8.09 -11.94 -22.78
C SER A 162 -8.70 -10.95 -23.77
N LEU A 163 -8.10 -9.75 -23.91
CA LEU A 163 -8.53 -8.73 -24.88
C LEU A 163 -8.02 -9.02 -26.29
N LEU A 164 -7.05 -9.93 -26.46
CA LEU A 164 -6.50 -10.25 -27.77
C LEU A 164 -7.51 -11.08 -28.60
N PRO A 165 -7.60 -10.82 -29.91
CA PRO A 165 -8.39 -11.67 -30.80
C PRO A 165 -7.90 -13.11 -30.76
N SER A 166 -8.85 -14.05 -30.71
CA SER A 166 -8.66 -15.51 -30.60
C SER A 166 -7.82 -16.18 -31.71
N ARG A 167 -7.27 -15.42 -32.66
CA ARG A 167 -6.35 -15.92 -33.70
C ARG A 167 -4.90 -16.08 -33.23
N LEU A 168 -4.48 -15.44 -32.13
CA LEU A 168 -3.10 -15.52 -31.62
C LEU A 168 -2.87 -16.70 -30.66
N THR A 169 -3.89 -17.14 -29.92
CA THR A 169 -3.78 -18.24 -28.94
C THR A 169 -3.51 -19.61 -29.59
N ARG A 170 -3.88 -19.80 -30.86
CA ARG A 170 -3.65 -21.06 -31.58
C ARG A 170 -2.18 -21.27 -31.99
N LYS A 171 -1.39 -20.19 -32.16
CA LYS A 171 0.02 -20.28 -32.55
C LYS A 171 0.97 -20.54 -31.37
N MET A 172 0.57 -20.17 -30.15
CA MET A 172 1.35 -20.42 -28.92
C MET A 172 1.31 -21.88 -28.45
N SER A 173 0.27 -22.64 -28.81
CA SER A 173 0.15 -24.08 -28.50
C SER A 173 1.14 -24.97 -29.27
N LEU A 174 1.84 -24.46 -30.30
CA LEU A 174 2.75 -25.25 -31.13
C LEU A 174 4.22 -25.17 -30.71
N LEU A 175 4.57 -24.32 -29.73
CA LEU A 175 5.95 -24.11 -29.30
C LEU A 175 6.39 -24.94 -28.08
N SER A 176 5.51 -25.74 -27.47
CA SER A 176 5.85 -26.58 -26.31
C SER A 176 6.27 -28.02 -26.67
N VAL A 177 6.37 -28.38 -27.95
CA VAL A 177 6.75 -29.74 -28.41
C VAL A 177 8.11 -29.70 -29.11
N VAL A 178 9.13 -29.20 -28.42
CA VAL A 178 10.53 -29.54 -28.72
C VAL A 178 11.34 -29.34 -27.44
N SER A 179 11.21 -30.28 -26.52
CA SER A 179 12.31 -30.63 -25.63
C SER A 179 12.54 -32.13 -25.79
N SER A 180 13.70 -32.41 -26.38
CA SER A 180 14.17 -33.67 -26.92
C SER A 180 14.13 -34.83 -25.92
N ALA A 181 13.57 -35.94 -26.39
CA ALA A 181 13.88 -37.27 -25.92
C ALA A 181 15.36 -37.59 -26.19
N SER A 182 16.02 -38.18 -25.20
CA SER A 182 17.12 -39.11 -25.39
C SER A 182 17.12 -40.08 -24.22
N GLU A 183 16.43 -41.21 -24.40
CA GLU A 183 16.66 -42.43 -23.64
C GLU A 183 17.88 -43.13 -24.23
N THR A 184 18.81 -43.58 -23.39
CA THR A 184 19.43 -44.90 -23.58
C THR A 184 19.83 -45.47 -22.23
N SER A 185 19.32 -46.67 -22.02
CA SER A 185 19.47 -47.64 -20.92
C SER A 185 20.88 -48.22 -20.78
N SER A 186 21.34 -48.43 -19.55
CA SER A 186 22.12 -49.60 -19.13
C SER A 186 22.40 -49.60 -17.61
N GLU A 187 21.87 -50.60 -16.91
CA GLU A 187 22.41 -51.21 -15.68
C GLU A 187 22.74 -52.70 -16.02
N PRO A 188 23.43 -53.52 -15.19
CA PRO A 188 23.79 -53.35 -13.77
C PRO A 188 25.24 -53.79 -13.37
N GLU A 189 25.70 -53.48 -12.15
CA GLU A 189 26.47 -54.43 -11.31
C GLU A 189 26.57 -54.02 -9.82
N VAL A 190 26.86 -55.02 -8.98
CA VAL A 190 26.52 -55.18 -7.55
C VAL A 190 27.60 -54.65 -6.58
N CYS A 191 27.16 -54.26 -5.36
CA CYS A 191 27.90 -53.76 -4.19
C CYS A 191 29.04 -54.69 -3.67
N PRO A 192 29.97 -54.22 -2.79
CA PRO A 192 29.65 -54.04 -1.36
C PRO A 192 30.34 -52.85 -0.65
N ALA A 193 29.81 -52.50 0.53
CA ALA A 193 30.35 -51.51 1.46
C ALA A 193 31.66 -51.97 2.17
N PRO A 194 32.45 -51.03 2.69
CA PRO A 194 32.83 -51.17 4.10
C PRO A 194 32.80 -49.86 4.91
N SER A 195 32.86 -50.07 6.22
CA SER A 195 32.72 -49.15 7.34
C SER A 195 33.91 -48.21 7.61
N SER A 196 33.60 -47.15 8.37
CA SER A 196 34.39 -46.53 9.45
C SER A 196 35.42 -45.43 9.15
N VAL A 197 35.43 -44.47 10.10
CA VAL A 197 36.53 -43.61 10.59
C VAL A 197 36.49 -42.11 10.16
N LEU A 198 36.02 -41.26 11.08
CA LEU A 198 36.45 -39.85 11.33
C LEU A 198 37.88 -39.87 11.94
N PRO A 199 38.71 -38.80 11.99
CA PRO A 199 38.38 -37.37 12.15
C PRO A 199 39.32 -36.41 11.38
N GLU A 200 39.06 -35.09 11.37
CA GLU A 200 39.82 -34.02 12.08
C GLU A 200 39.53 -32.73 11.26
N ALA A 201 39.57 -31.49 11.74
CA ALA A 201 39.80 -30.87 13.03
C ALA A 201 39.54 -29.35 12.86
N VAL A 202 38.94 -28.74 13.88
CA VAL A 202 39.36 -27.49 14.55
C VAL A 202 39.35 -26.15 13.78
N CYS A 203 38.52 -25.22 14.27
CA CYS A 203 38.93 -23.98 14.95
C CYS A 203 37.67 -23.31 15.57
N ASN A 204 37.44 -23.53 16.88
CA ASN A 204 37.61 -22.59 18.01
C ASN A 204 36.62 -21.40 18.03
N MET A 205 35.66 -21.35 18.98
CA MET A 205 35.74 -20.80 20.36
C MET A 205 35.98 -19.28 20.34
N SER A 206 35.24 -18.38 21.01
CA SER A 206 34.44 -18.41 22.26
C SER A 206 33.43 -17.24 22.22
N VAL A 207 32.17 -17.33 22.69
CA VAL A 207 31.60 -17.29 24.06
C VAL A 207 32.15 -16.24 25.04
N GLY A 208 31.20 -15.63 25.78
CA GLY A 208 31.38 -14.85 27.01
C GLY A 208 30.73 -13.47 26.90
N SER A 209 29.42 -13.25 27.14
CA SER A 209 28.61 -13.39 28.37
C SER A 209 28.89 -12.36 29.47
N THR A 210 27.80 -11.83 30.03
CA THR A 210 27.63 -11.13 31.33
C THR A 210 28.16 -9.68 31.36
N SER A 211 27.55 -8.70 32.04
CA SER A 211 26.37 -8.60 32.91
C SER A 211 26.13 -7.10 33.23
N SER A 212 24.87 -6.77 33.55
CA SER A 212 24.36 -5.72 34.47
C SER A 212 25.16 -4.44 34.75
N GLU A 213 24.47 -3.30 34.70
CA GLU A 213 24.18 -2.35 35.81
C GLU A 213 23.68 -1.03 35.18
N SER A 214 22.41 -0.67 35.38
CA SER A 214 21.93 0.32 36.38
C SER A 214 21.94 1.74 35.82
N ASP A 215 20.77 2.37 35.70
CA ASP A 215 20.65 3.81 35.49
C ASP A 215 19.56 4.41 36.42
N PRO A 216 19.74 5.67 36.87
CA PRO A 216 19.14 6.16 38.11
C PRO A 216 17.79 6.89 37.92
N GLU A 217 17.08 7.01 39.04
CA GLU A 217 15.91 7.86 39.26
C GLU A 217 16.16 9.33 38.89
N LEU A 218 15.17 9.96 38.25
CA LEU A 218 15.03 11.40 38.19
C LEU A 218 13.56 11.81 38.35
N ALA A 219 13.26 12.14 39.61
CA ALA A 219 12.36 13.18 40.11
C ALA A 219 11.02 13.43 39.38
N ASP A 220 9.97 12.88 39.99
CA ASP A 220 8.60 13.35 39.90
C ASP A 220 8.47 14.70 40.66
N THR A 221 8.04 15.76 39.98
CA THR A 221 7.66 17.03 40.62
C THR A 221 6.20 17.32 40.32
N THR A 222 5.37 17.13 41.34
CA THR A 222 3.98 17.55 41.38
C THR A 222 3.89 19.08 41.43
N PRO A 223 2.94 19.72 40.72
CA PRO A 223 2.66 21.14 40.88
C PRO A 223 1.74 21.37 42.10
N GLN A 224 2.10 22.32 42.96
CA GLN A 224 1.20 22.91 43.96
C GLN A 224 0.58 24.23 43.45
N PRO A 225 -0.56 24.67 44.01
CA PRO A 225 -1.50 25.58 43.36
C PRO A 225 -1.22 27.07 43.58
N THR A 226 -1.85 27.86 42.71
CA THR A 226 -2.10 29.31 42.70
C THR A 226 -2.24 30.01 44.05
N ILE A 227 -1.59 31.17 44.19
CA ILE A 227 -2.03 32.30 45.03
C ILE A 227 -1.86 33.61 44.24
N ARG A 228 -3.00 34.29 44.03
CA ARG A 228 -3.28 35.68 43.60
C ARG A 228 -2.75 36.19 42.27
#